data_AF-A0A7R9LIR3-F1
#
_entry.id   AF-A0A7R9LIR3-F1
#
_cell.length_a   1.000
_cell.length_b   1.000
_cell.length_c   1.000
_cell.angle_alpha   90.00
_cell.angle_beta   90.00
_cell.angle_gamma   90.00
#
_symmetry.space_group_name_H-M   'P 1'
#
loop_
_entity.id
_entity.type
_entity.pdbx_description
1 polymer ?
#
loop_
_entity_poly.entity_id
_entity_poly.type
_entity_poly.pdbx_seq_one_letter_code
_entity_poly.pdbx_strand_id
1 'polypeptide(L)'
;MFGVTHGDELQFVFGLPFLYPQKTDTEVDKQFSRDVMKMWTDFAKYGKPTVDWPKLIDNKVKDYVPKAKELNPYKLWNNFNNLFNTTCDGFWKHYYN
;
A
#
# COMPACT_ATOMS: atom_id res chain seq x y z
N MET A 1 15.50 -13.71 9.07
CA MET A 1 14.55 -13.35 8.00
C MET A 1 14.02 -11.96 8.32
N PHE A 2 14.04 -11.02 7.38
CA PHE A 2 13.83 -9.58 7.66
C PHE A 2 12.39 -9.06 7.45
N GLY A 3 11.39 -9.94 7.38
CA GLY A 3 10.00 -9.52 7.12
C GLY A 3 9.85 -8.89 5.72
N VAL A 4 9.00 -7.86 5.61
CA VAL A 4 8.86 -7.03 4.40
C VAL A 4 9.86 -5.89 4.47
N THR A 5 10.78 -5.86 3.52
CA THR A 5 11.86 -4.88 3.45
C THR A 5 11.52 -3.71 2.53
N HIS A 6 12.29 -2.63 2.62
CA HIS A 6 12.12 -1.47 1.77
C HIS A 6 12.36 -1.84 0.29
N GLY A 7 11.36 -1.60 -0.55
CA GLY A 7 11.43 -1.86 -1.99
C GLY A 7 10.84 -3.21 -2.41
N ASP A 8 10.42 -4.07 -1.47
CA ASP A 8 9.79 -5.35 -1.79
C ASP A 8 8.47 -5.19 -2.57
N GLU A 9 7.84 -4.01 -2.54
CA GLU A 9 6.65 -3.72 -3.33
C GLU A 9 6.93 -3.54 -4.83
N LEU A 10 8.15 -3.13 -5.21
CA LEU A 10 8.49 -2.74 -6.57
C LEU A 10 8.31 -3.90 -7.56
N GLN A 11 8.64 -5.11 -7.14
CA GLN A 11 8.47 -6.31 -7.96
C GLN A 11 7.02 -6.53 -8.39
N PHE A 12 6.07 -6.21 -7.50
CA PHE A 12 4.64 -6.37 -7.74
C PHE A 12 4.08 -5.22 -8.57
N VAL A 13 4.59 -3.99 -8.36
CA VAL A 13 4.22 -2.79 -9.14
C VAL A 13 4.63 -2.91 -10.61
N PHE A 14 5.82 -3.46 -10.87
CA PHE A 14 6.37 -3.57 -12.23
C PHE A 14 6.10 -4.94 -12.90
N GLY A 15 5.36 -5.83 -12.24
CA GLY A 15 4.95 -7.09 -12.84
C GLY A 15 6.07 -8.11 -13.01
N LEU A 16 7.09 -8.09 -12.15
CA LEU A 16 8.20 -9.06 -12.21
C LEU A 16 7.72 -10.52 -12.15
N PRO A 17 6.69 -10.92 -11.38
CA PRO A 17 6.15 -12.29 -11.42
C PRO A 17 5.63 -12.76 -12.80
N PHE A 18 5.44 -11.83 -13.74
CA PHE A 18 5.04 -12.11 -15.13
C PHE A 18 6.20 -12.03 -16.11
N LEU A 19 7.06 -11.03 -15.96
CA LEU A 19 8.18 -10.77 -16.87
C LEU A 19 9.34 -11.75 -16.65
N TYR A 20 9.59 -12.10 -15.39
CA TYR A 20 10.70 -12.94 -14.97
C TYR A 20 10.23 -13.93 -13.89
N PRO A 21 9.33 -14.87 -14.25
CA PRO A 21 8.74 -15.79 -13.29
C PRO A 21 9.82 -16.68 -12.65
N GLN A 22 9.92 -16.61 -11.32
CA GLN A 22 10.78 -17.49 -10.54
C GLN A 22 10.04 -18.77 -10.18
N LYS A 23 10.79 -19.85 -9.89
CA LYS A 23 10.21 -21.12 -9.43
C LYS A 23 9.43 -20.98 -8.11
N THR A 24 9.76 -19.94 -7.34
CA THR A 24 9.13 -19.62 -6.05
C THR A 24 7.85 -18.81 -6.19
N ASP A 25 7.59 -18.22 -7.36
CA ASP A 25 6.42 -17.37 -7.56
C ASP A 25 5.15 -18.23 -7.60
N THR A 26 4.26 -17.98 -6.65
CA THR A 26 2.98 -18.66 -6.56
C THR A 26 1.92 -17.96 -7.41
N GLU A 27 0.81 -18.63 -7.70
CA GLU A 27 -0.34 -17.99 -8.34
C GLU A 27 -0.92 -16.86 -7.46
N VAL A 28 -0.73 -16.94 -6.13
CA VAL A 28 -1.08 -15.89 -5.19
C VAL A 28 -0.20 -14.65 -5.41
N ASP A 29 1.10 -14.81 -5.64
CA ASP A 29 2.02 -13.70 -5.93
C ASP A 29 1.70 -13.02 -7.25
N LYS A 30 1.39 -13.80 -8.29
CA LYS A 30 0.93 -13.27 -9.58
C LYS A 30 -0.38 -12.51 -9.42
N GLN A 31 -1.35 -13.06 -8.69
CA GLN A 31 -2.62 -12.38 -8.46
C GLN A 31 -2.42 -11.08 -7.67
N PHE A 32 -1.58 -11.11 -6.64
CA PHE A 32 -1.23 -9.92 -5.87
C PHE A 32 -0.57 -8.85 -6.76
N SER A 33 0.38 -9.23 -7.62
CA SER A 33 0.98 -8.32 -8.60
C SER A 33 -0.06 -7.72 -9.55
N ARG A 34 -1.03 -8.50 -10.05
CA ARG A 34 -2.13 -7.96 -10.86
C ARG A 34 -2.94 -6.90 -10.12
N ASP A 35 -3.25 -7.15 -8.85
CA ASP A 35 -4.05 -6.23 -8.04
C ASP A 35 -3.27 -4.94 -7.74
N VAL A 36 -1.96 -5.02 -7.44
CA VAL A 36 -1.07 -3.85 -7.28
C VAL A 36 -0.93 -3.06 -8.58
N MET A 37 -0.63 -3.72 -9.70
CA MET A 37 -0.53 -3.07 -11.01
C MET A 37 -1.84 -2.37 -11.41
N LYS A 38 -2.98 -3.02 -11.16
CA LYS A 38 -4.30 -2.41 -11.44
C LYS A 38 -4.53 -1.17 -10.58
N MET A 39 -4.22 -1.24 -9.29
CA MET A 39 -4.33 -0.10 -8.38
C MET A 39 -3.49 1.10 -8.86
N TRP A 40 -2.24 0.86 -9.25
CA TRP A 40 -1.32 1.89 -9.75
C TRP A 40 -1.76 2.47 -11.10
N THR A 41 -2.14 1.61 -12.05
CA THR A 41 -2.55 2.04 -13.38
C THR A 41 -3.88 2.79 -13.37
N ASP A 42 -4.82 2.41 -12.51
CA ASP A 42 -6.07 3.17 -12.33
C ASP A 42 -5.79 4.56 -11.75
N PHE A 43 -4.85 4.67 -10.79
CA PHE A 43 -4.42 5.97 -10.29
C PHE A 43 -3.83 6.85 -11.41
N ALA A 44 -2.92 6.29 -12.22
CA ALA A 44 -2.33 7.01 -13.34
C ALA A 44 -3.36 7.44 -14.41
N LYS A 45 -4.38 6.62 -14.67
CA LYS A 45 -5.42 6.89 -15.68
C LYS A 45 -6.52 7.83 -15.21
N TYR A 46 -6.96 7.70 -13.95
CA TYR A 46 -8.19 8.31 -13.45
C TYR A 46 -7.97 9.24 -12.25
N GLY A 47 -6.73 9.38 -11.76
CA GLY A 47 -6.41 10.17 -10.58
C GLY A 47 -6.89 9.55 -9.26
N LYS A 48 -7.34 8.29 -9.27
CA LYS A 48 -7.74 7.53 -8.09
C LYS A 48 -7.47 6.03 -8.26
N PRO A 49 -7.05 5.32 -7.20
CA PRO A 49 -6.83 3.87 -7.26
C PRO A 49 -8.15 3.10 -7.47
N THR A 50 -8.06 1.83 -7.89
CA THR A 50 -9.23 0.94 -8.09
C THR A 50 -10.12 0.82 -6.86
N VAL A 51 -9.49 0.83 -5.69
CA VAL A 51 -10.17 0.67 -4.42
C VAL A 51 -10.71 1.99 -3.92
N ASP A 52 -11.86 1.95 -3.25
CA ASP A 52 -12.34 3.08 -2.47
C ASP A 52 -11.36 3.33 -1.32
N TRP A 53 -10.37 4.16 -1.62
CA TRP A 53 -9.34 4.62 -0.70
C TRP A 53 -9.62 6.10 -0.46
N PRO A 54 -10.11 6.46 0.74
CA PRO A 54 -10.34 7.86 1.06
C PRO A 54 -9.05 8.65 0.92
N LYS A 55 -9.15 9.89 0.44
CA LYS A 55 -8.01 10.80 0.35
C LYS A 55 -7.34 10.92 1.73
N LEU A 56 -6.01 10.84 1.74
CA LEU A 56 -5.19 10.99 2.94
C LEU A 56 -5.35 12.38 3.56
N ILE A 57 -5.34 13.40 2.71
CA ILE A 57 -5.60 14.78 3.10
C ILE A 57 -6.93 15.17 2.47
N ASP A 58 -7.94 15.33 3.32
CA ASP A 58 -9.19 15.99 2.95
C ASP A 58 -9.21 17.33 3.68
N ASN A 59 -9.03 18.43 2.93
CA ASN A 59 -9.02 19.80 3.46
C ASN A 59 -10.35 20.20 4.12
N LYS A 60 -11.38 19.35 4.05
CA LYS A 60 -12.65 19.50 4.77
C LYS A 60 -12.61 18.96 6.20
N VAL A 61 -11.64 18.10 6.53
CA VAL A 61 -11.47 17.50 7.85
C VAL A 61 -10.41 18.31 8.60
N LYS A 62 -10.80 18.92 9.72
CA LYS A 62 -9.90 19.75 10.55
C LYS A 62 -8.76 18.95 11.19
N ASP A 63 -8.95 17.65 11.38
CA ASP A 63 -7.98 16.75 12.00
C ASP A 63 -7.45 15.76 10.95
N TYR A 64 -6.16 15.87 10.62
CA TYR A 64 -5.50 14.92 9.74
C TYR A 64 -5.46 13.53 10.43
N VAL A 65 -6.20 12.58 9.88
CA VAL A 65 -6.17 11.16 10.29
C VAL A 65 -5.46 10.39 9.20
N PRO A 66 -4.20 9.93 9.40
CA PRO A 66 -3.54 9.06 8.43
C PRO A 66 -4.39 7.81 8.20
N LYS A 67 -4.85 7.63 6.95
CA LYS A 67 -5.63 6.45 6.53
C LYS A 67 -4.76 5.52 5.72
N ALA A 68 -4.35 4.42 6.33
CA ALA A 68 -3.62 3.37 5.62
C ALA A 68 -4.59 2.31 5.11
N LYS A 69 -4.25 1.71 3.98
CA LYS A 69 -4.96 0.54 3.45
C LYS A 69 -3.95 -0.56 3.24
N GLU A 70 -4.12 -1.67 3.95
CA GLU A 70 -3.32 -2.87 3.72
C GLU A 70 -3.90 -3.60 2.51
N LEU A 71 -3.00 -3.92 1.57
CA LEU A 71 -3.27 -4.85 0.50
C LEU A 71 -2.51 -6.12 0.83
N ASN A 72 -3.23 -7.21 1.03
CA ASN A 72 -2.62 -8.53 1.23
C ASN A 72 -2.96 -9.48 0.07
N PRO A 73 -2.19 -10.58 -0.08
CA PRO A 73 -2.37 -11.52 -1.19
C PRO A 73 -3.71 -12.28 -1.20
N TYR A 74 -4.46 -12.22 -0.10
CA TYR A 74 -5.78 -12.83 0.04
C TYR A 74 -6.94 -11.83 -0.13
N LYS A 75 -6.65 -10.64 -0.69
CA LYS A 75 -7.63 -9.58 -0.97
C LYS A 75 -8.38 -9.06 0.26
N LEU A 76 -7.78 -9.15 1.45
CA LEU A 76 -8.32 -8.50 2.63
C LEU A 76 -7.88 -7.04 2.60
N TRP A 77 -8.84 -6.17 2.32
CA TRP A 77 -8.65 -4.73 2.35
C TRP A 77 -8.97 -4.23 3.76
N ASN A 78 -7.94 -4.15 4.59
CA ASN A 78 -8.08 -3.58 5.93
C ASN A 78 -7.83 -2.07 5.85
N ASN A 79 -8.82 -1.29 6.27
CA ASN A 79 -8.66 0.14 6.47
C ASN A 79 -8.16 0.38 7.89
N PHE A 80 -7.05 1.08 8.02
CA PHE A 80 -6.51 1.48 9.31
C PHE A 80 -6.59 2.99 9.45
N ASN A 81 -7.22 3.43 10.53
CA ASN A 81 -7.18 4.82 10.95
C ASN A 81 -6.09 4.96 12.01
N ASN A 82 -5.28 6.02 11.93
CA ASN A 82 -4.26 6.34 12.93
C ASN A 82 -3.18 5.27 13.13
N LEU A 83 -2.95 4.39 12.14
CA LEU A 83 -1.93 3.32 12.22
C LEU A 83 -0.54 3.88 12.60
N PHE A 84 -0.22 5.07 12.11
CA PHE A 84 1.06 5.72 12.31
C PHE A 84 1.05 6.79 13.41
N ASN A 85 -0.07 6.99 14.13
CA ASN A 85 -0.18 8.08 15.09
C ASN A 85 0.79 7.90 16.27
N THR A 86 0.81 6.72 16.90
CA THR A 86 1.72 6.44 18.03
C THR A 86 3.19 6.55 17.64
N THR A 87 3.57 6.01 16.47
CA THR A 87 4.96 5.99 16.02
C THR A 87 5.40 7.34 15.45
N CYS A 88 4.67 7.91 14.49
CA CYS A 88 5.05 9.15 13.84
C CYS A 88 4.76 10.36 14.73
N ASP A 89 3.52 10.53 15.19
CA ASP A 89 3.12 11.73 15.95
C ASP A 89 3.50 11.62 17.44
N GLY A 90 3.31 10.44 18.03
CA GLY A 90 3.52 10.20 19.46
C GLY A 90 4.99 10.01 19.88
N PHE A 91 5.85 9.51 18.99
CA PHE A 91 7.26 9.29 19.28
C PHE A 91 8.16 10.21 18.44
N TRP A 92 8.24 9.99 17.13
CA TRP A 92 9.24 10.68 16.32
C TRP A 92 9.04 12.19 16.27
N LYS A 93 7.83 12.67 16.02
CA LYS A 93 7.56 14.12 16.04
C LYS A 93 7.71 14.71 17.43
N HIS A 94 7.30 14.00 18.47
CA HIS A 94 7.42 14.50 19.85
C HIS A 94 8.87 14.79 20.25
N TYR A 95 9.81 13.93 19.84
CA TYR A 95 11.21 14.06 20.23
C TYR A 95 12.09 14.81 19.22
N TYR A 96 11.69 14.91 17.96
CA TYR A 96 12.57 15.37 16.87
C TYR A 96 11.97 16.46 15.96
N ASN A 97 10.78 17.00 16.24
CA ASN A 97 10.17 18.14 15.53
C ASN A 97 9.77 19.29 16.47
#